data_AF-A0A3R7P005-F1
#
_entry.id   AF-A0A3R7P005-F1
#
_cell.length_a   1.000
_cell.length_b   1.000
_cell.length_c   1.000
_cell.angle_alpha   90.00
_cell.angle_beta   90.00
_cell.angle_gamma   90.00
#
_symmetry.space_group_name_H-M   'P 1'
#
loop_
_entity.id
_entity.type
_entity.pdbx_description
1 polymer ?
#
loop_
_entity_poly.entity_id
_entity_poly.type
_entity_poly.pdbx_seq_one_letter_code
_entity_poly.pdbx_strand_id
1 'polypeptide(L)'
;MSEENTTDTESETPEISPIEDFINAVTAKDYVSASKDFENMMMSKVDDALGQEKINIASQVFNDEEPNGDESEEDLEDSDEEESKDNDEEDLEDSNEEESEEEPTS
;
A
#
# COMPACT_ATOMS: atom_id res chain seq x y z
N MET A 1 43.09 -30.81 24.81
CA MET A 1 42.97 -30.34 23.41
C MET A 1 41.49 -30.30 23.11
N SER A 2 41.05 -29.14 22.63
CA SER A 2 39.70 -28.62 22.67
C SER A 2 38.68 -29.50 21.96
N GLU A 3 37.52 -29.66 22.60
CA GLU A 3 36.29 -30.12 21.94
C GLU A 3 35.94 -29.09 20.86
N GLU A 4 35.97 -29.52 19.60
CA GLU A 4 35.44 -28.73 18.48
C GLU A 4 33.91 -28.67 18.65
N ASN A 5 33.44 -27.58 19.26
CA ASN A 5 32.05 -27.19 19.20
C ASN A 5 31.75 -26.72 17.77
N THR A 6 31.37 -27.65 16.90
CA THR A 6 30.74 -27.33 15.63
C THR A 6 29.37 -26.71 15.92
N THR A 7 29.33 -25.39 16.03
CA THR A 7 28.08 -24.63 15.98
C THR A 7 27.54 -24.79 14.57
N ASP A 8 26.63 -25.75 14.42
CA ASP A 8 25.74 -25.88 13.26
C ASP A 8 24.95 -24.58 13.19
N THR A 9 25.43 -23.67 12.32
CA THR A 9 24.69 -22.45 11.99
C THR A 9 23.64 -22.90 11.00
N GLU A 10 22.47 -23.30 11.50
CA GLU A 10 21.27 -23.39 10.68
C GLU A 10 21.14 -22.07 9.92
N SER A 11 21.24 -22.16 8.60
CA SER A 11 21.04 -21.05 7.69
C SER A 11 19.57 -20.66 7.77
N GLU A 12 19.24 -19.68 8.59
CA GLU A 12 17.94 -19.00 8.59
C GLU A 12 17.77 -18.37 7.22
N THR A 13 17.04 -19.05 6.33
CA THR A 13 16.58 -18.44 5.08
C THR A 13 15.68 -17.28 5.48
N PRO A 14 15.94 -16.04 5.00
CA PRO A 14 15.06 -14.93 5.30
C PRO A 14 13.67 -15.29 4.79
N GLU A 15 12.70 -15.34 5.69
CA GLU A 15 11.28 -15.41 5.35
C GLU A 15 10.96 -14.10 4.64
N ILE A 16 10.94 -14.14 3.30
CA ILE A 16 10.63 -12.96 2.48
C ILE A 16 9.16 -12.62 2.73
N SER A 17 8.90 -11.37 3.11
CA SER A 17 7.53 -10.93 3.40
C SER A 17 6.73 -10.80 2.10
N PRO A 18 5.41 -11.09 2.07
CA PRO A 18 4.58 -10.93 0.86
C PRO A 18 4.62 -9.53 0.24
N ILE A 19 4.86 -8.49 1.05
CA ILE A 19 5.06 -7.12 0.56
C ILE A 19 6.41 -6.96 -0.16
N GLU A 20 7.45 -7.65 0.30
CA GLU A 20 8.78 -7.62 -0.30
C GLU A 20 8.76 -8.36 -1.64
N ASP A 21 8.04 -9.48 -1.74
CA ASP A 21 7.81 -10.17 -3.01
C ASP A 21 7.12 -9.26 -4.03
N PHE A 22 6.08 -8.54 -3.61
CA PHE A 22 5.42 -7.54 -4.46
C PHE A 22 6.38 -6.42 -4.90
N ILE A 23 7.13 -5.82 -3.96
CA ILE A 23 8.10 -4.75 -4.26
C ILE A 23 9.17 -5.24 -5.24
N ASN A 24 9.67 -6.46 -5.04
CA ASN A 24 10.66 -7.09 -5.91
C ASN A 24 10.09 -7.33 -7.31
N ALA A 25 8.86 -7.83 -7.43
CA ALA A 25 8.19 -8.03 -8.71
C ALA A 25 7.98 -6.72 -9.48
N VAL A 26 7.54 -5.65 -8.79
CA VAL A 26 7.39 -4.31 -9.39
C VAL A 26 8.75 -3.77 -9.86
N THR A 27 9.79 -3.89 -9.02
CA THR A 27 11.15 -3.43 -9.35
C THR A 27 11.72 -4.19 -10.55
N ALA A 28 11.43 -5.49 -10.65
CA ALA A 28 11.80 -6.33 -11.78
C ALA A 28 10.94 -6.11 -13.03
N LYS A 29 9.91 -5.24 -12.96
CA LYS A 29 8.91 -5.00 -14.02
C LYS A 29 8.11 -6.25 -14.39
N ASP A 30 8.03 -7.23 -13.48
CA ASP A 30 7.18 -8.39 -13.62
C ASP A 30 5.78 -8.08 -13.08
N TYR A 31 5.00 -7.37 -13.90
CA TYR A 31 3.65 -6.96 -13.53
C TYR A 31 2.65 -8.12 -13.42
N VAL A 32 2.96 -9.27 -14.03
CA VAL A 32 2.10 -10.46 -13.92
C VAL A 32 2.19 -11.02 -12.51
N SER A 33 3.42 -11.19 -12.00
CA SER A 33 3.64 -11.62 -10.62
C SER A 33 3.18 -10.55 -9.63
N ALA A 34 3.53 -9.28 -9.85
CA ALA A 34 3.11 -8.19 -8.97
C ALA A 34 1.58 -8.05 -8.86
N SER A 35 0.83 -8.21 -9.97
CA SER A 35 -0.64 -8.19 -9.93
C SER A 35 -1.18 -9.30 -9.04
N LYS A 36 -0.64 -10.51 -9.18
CA LYS A 36 -1.07 -11.66 -8.39
C LYS A 36 -0.77 -11.46 -6.90
N ASP A 37 0.42 -10.97 -6.57
CA ASP A 37 0.84 -10.74 -5.19
C ASP A 37 0.00 -9.65 -4.53
N PHE A 38 -0.29 -8.58 -5.27
CA PHE A 38 -1.21 -7.52 -4.84
C PHE A 38 -2.64 -8.03 -4.64
N GLU A 39 -3.18 -8.80 -5.59
CA GLU A 39 -4.53 -9.38 -5.48
C GLU A 39 -4.65 -10.26 -4.24
N ASN A 40 -3.66 -11.11 -3.96
CA ASN A 40 -3.64 -11.95 -2.77
C ASN A 40 -3.66 -11.11 -1.48
N MET A 41 -2.86 -10.04 -1.44
CA MET A 41 -2.82 -9.13 -0.29
C MET A 41 -4.16 -8.41 -0.09
N MET A 42 -4.77 -7.92 -1.17
CA MET A 42 -6.07 -7.25 -1.12
C MET A 42 -7.17 -8.20 -0.67
N MET A 43 -7.18 -9.45 -1.15
CA MET A 43 -8.15 -10.46 -0.69
C MET A 43 -8.03 -10.70 0.81
N SER A 44 -6.82 -10.86 1.33
CA SER A 44 -6.60 -11.02 2.78
C SER A 44 -7.13 -9.82 3.57
N LYS A 45 -6.88 -8.59 3.10
CA LYS A 45 -7.36 -7.38 3.77
C LYS A 45 -8.88 -7.26 3.75
N VAL A 46 -9.51 -7.65 2.65
CA VAL A 46 -10.98 -7.69 2.55
C VAL A 46 -11.54 -8.73 3.51
N ASP A 47 -10.96 -9.92 3.59
CA ASP A 47 -11.39 -10.96 4.52
C ASP A 47 -11.24 -10.52 5.98
N ASP A 48 -10.13 -9.85 6.32
CA ASP A 48 -9.91 -9.27 7.64
C ASP A 48 -10.97 -8.21 7.97
N ALA A 49 -11.25 -7.28 7.03
CA ALA A 49 -12.24 -6.22 7.21
C ALA A 49 -13.66 -6.79 7.39
N LEU A 50 -14.04 -7.80 6.60
CA LEU A 50 -15.31 -8.49 6.74
C LEU A 50 -15.39 -9.26 8.07
N GLY A 51 -14.28 -9.84 8.53
CA GLY A 51 -14.16 -10.48 9.83
C GLY A 51 -14.40 -9.49 10.97
N GLN A 52 -13.80 -8.31 10.89
CA GLN A 52 -14.00 -7.24 11.88
C GLN A 52 -15.42 -6.70 11.86
N GLU A 53 -16.01 -6.46 10.70
CA GLU A 53 -17.39 -6.01 10.61
C GLU A 53 -18.37 -7.02 11.23
N LYS A 54 -18.11 -8.31 11.01
CA LYS A 54 -18.91 -9.36 11.66
C LYS A 54 -18.79 -9.32 13.19
N ILE A 55 -17.59 -9.06 13.71
CA ILE A 55 -17.38 -8.88 15.15
C ILE A 55 -18.14 -7.66 15.64
N ASN A 56 -18.05 -6.53 14.93
CA ASN A 56 -18.73 -5.28 15.26
C ASN A 56 -20.25 -5.48 15.33
N ILE A 57 -20.84 -6.09 14.30
CA ILE A 57 -22.28 -6.41 14.28
C ILE A 57 -22.65 -7.34 15.43
N ALA A 58 -21.85 -8.37 15.69
CA ALA A 58 -22.12 -9.29 16.80
C ALA A 58 -22.05 -8.56 18.16
N SER A 59 -21.08 -7.68 18.36
CA SER A 59 -20.97 -6.87 19.57
C SER A 59 -22.18 -5.95 19.74
N GLN A 60 -22.63 -5.26 18.70
CA GLN A 60 -23.84 -4.43 18.74
C GLN A 60 -25.10 -5.24 19.08
N VAL A 61 -25.24 -6.45 18.51
CA VAL A 61 -26.43 -7.29 18.72
C VAL A 61 -26.47 -7.94 20.11
N PHE A 62 -25.31 -8.35 20.66
CA PHE A 62 -25.25 -9.17 21.88
C PHE A 62 -24.81 -8.41 23.12
N ASN A 63 -24.13 -7.27 22.98
CA ASN A 63 -23.60 -6.50 24.10
C ASN A 63 -24.35 -5.17 24.35
N ASP A 64 -25.45 -4.91 23.62
CA ASP A 64 -26.21 -3.64 23.66
C ASP A 64 -25.30 -2.40 23.46
N GLU A 65 -24.22 -2.57 22.69
CA GLU A 65 -23.32 -1.50 22.32
C GLU A 65 -24.04 -0.61 21.29
N GLU A 66 -24.16 0.69 21.57
CA GLU A 66 -24.65 1.63 20.56
C GLU A 66 -23.78 1.48 19.30
N PRO A 67 -24.35 1.63 18.08
CA PRO A 67 -23.55 1.58 16.88
C PRO A 67 -22.50 2.68 16.97
N ASN A 68 -21.26 2.31 17.31
CA ASN A 68 -20.12 3.21 17.26
C ASN A 68 -20.04 3.67 15.81
N GLY A 69 -20.49 4.91 15.59
CA GLY A 69 -20.44 5.54 14.28
C GLY A 69 -18.98 5.68 13.93
N ASP A 70 -18.55 4.87 12.96
CA ASP A 70 -17.32 5.04 12.20
C ASP A 70 -16.11 5.51 13.03
N GLU A 71 -15.60 4.64 13.91
CA GLU A 71 -14.31 4.87 14.59
C GLU A 71 -13.11 4.73 13.62
N SER A 72 -13.34 4.69 12.30
CA SER A 72 -12.25 4.75 11.30
C SER A 72 -11.60 6.13 11.18
N GLU A 73 -12.11 7.15 11.89
CA GLU A 73 -11.64 8.54 11.80
C GLU A 73 -10.82 9.04 13.02
N GLU A 74 -10.58 8.25 14.07
CA GLU A 74 -9.85 8.68 15.30
C GLU A 74 -8.38 8.18 15.39
N ASP A 75 -7.57 8.34 14.34
CA ASP A 75 -6.09 8.27 14.45
C ASP A 75 -5.34 9.29 13.56
N LEU A 76 -5.98 10.41 13.23
CA LEU A 76 -5.31 11.55 12.56
C LEU A 76 -5.21 12.78 13.49
N GLU A 77 -5.11 12.55 14.80
CA GLU A 77 -4.77 13.63 15.73
C GLU A 77 -3.27 13.92 15.67
N ASP A 78 -2.95 14.95 14.89
CA ASP A 78 -1.87 15.92 15.09
C ASP A 78 -0.46 15.51 14.63
N SER A 79 -0.23 15.67 13.32
CA SER A 79 1.09 16.03 12.78
C SER A 79 0.96 17.28 11.90
N ASP A 80 0.29 18.31 12.42
CA ASP A 80 0.40 19.68 11.91
C ASP A 80 1.69 20.30 12.43
N GLU A 81 2.84 19.95 11.83
CA GLU A 81 4.05 20.75 11.97
C GLU A 81 4.73 20.95 10.61
N GLU A 82 4.40 22.10 10.01
CA GLU A 82 5.14 22.87 9.01
C GLU A 82 5.14 22.37 7.54
N GLU A 83 3.99 22.57 6.87
CA GLU A 83 3.94 22.81 5.42
C GLU A 83 4.63 24.15 5.10
N SER A 84 5.95 24.14 5.01
CA SER A 84 6.72 25.27 4.48
C SER A 84 6.41 25.43 3.00
N LYS A 85 5.50 26.37 2.70
CA LYS A 85 5.20 26.90 1.37
C LYS A 85 6.46 27.49 0.74
N ASP A 86 7.18 26.71 -0.04
CA ASP A 86 8.13 27.23 -1.02
C ASP A 86 7.42 27.28 -2.39
N ASN A 87 6.78 28.42 -2.62
CA ASN A 87 6.15 28.79 -3.87
C ASN A 87 7.21 29.40 -4.80
N ASP A 88 8.07 28.55 -5.36
CA ASP A 88 8.92 28.92 -6.49
C ASP A 88 8.12 28.73 -7.79
N GLU A 89 7.42 29.81 -8.17
CA GLU A 89 6.87 30.04 -9.50
C GLU A 89 8.03 30.18 -10.51
N GLU A 90 8.52 29.06 -11.04
CA GLU A 90 9.37 29.04 -12.23
C GLU A 90 8.51 28.74 -13.47
N ASP A 91 7.99 29.84 -14.02
CA ASP A 91 7.78 30.14 -15.44
C ASP A 91 7.30 29.01 -16.37
N LEU A 92 6.01 29.06 -16.70
CA LEU A 92 5.39 28.31 -17.78
C LEU A 92 5.88 28.85 -19.13
N GLU A 93 6.97 28.30 -19.67
CA GLU A 93 7.31 28.49 -21.09
C GLU A 93 6.30 27.72 -21.98
N ASP A 94 5.24 28.45 -22.30
CA ASP A 94 4.33 28.28 -23.43
C ASP A 94 5.12 28.07 -24.75
N SER A 95 5.38 26.81 -25.11
CA SER A 95 5.77 26.44 -26.48
C SER A 95 4.52 26.06 -27.27
N ASN A 96 3.73 27.09 -27.61
CA ASN A 96 2.75 27.06 -28.67
C ASN A 96 3.48 27.04 -30.03
N GLU A 97 3.80 25.85 -30.55
CA GLU A 97 4.15 25.67 -31.96
C GLU A 97 2.95 25.03 -32.67
N GLU A 98 2.15 25.90 -33.30
CA GLU A 98 1.13 25.52 -34.27
C GLU A 98 1.75 24.78 -35.47
N GLU A 99 1.28 23.56 -35.75
CA GLU A 99 1.25 23.06 -37.12
C GLU A 99 -0.11 22.43 -37.41
N SER A 100 -1.01 23.30 -37.87
CA SER A 100 -2.23 22.95 -38.58
C SER A 100 -1.87 22.42 -39.97
N GLU A 101 -2.07 21.14 -40.25
CA GLU A 101 -2.26 20.64 -41.62
C GLU A 101 -3.38 19.58 -41.71
N GLU A 102 -4.59 20.08 -42.02
CA GLU A 102 -5.49 19.63 -43.10
C GLU A 102 -5.90 18.14 -43.17
N GLU A 103 -7.17 17.86 -42.84
CA GLU A 103 -7.91 16.72 -43.39
C GLU A 103 -8.48 17.06 -44.78
N PRO A 104 -8.11 16.36 -45.86
CA PRO A 104 -8.90 16.38 -47.08
C PRO A 104 -9.99 15.31 -47.02
N THR A 105 -11.23 15.76 -46.80
CA THR A 105 -12.44 15.03 -47.14
C THR A 105 -12.50 14.76 -48.64
N SER A 106 -12.73 13.52 -49.07
CA SER A 106 -13.32 13.17 -50.37
C SER A 106 -14.00 11.81 -50.32
#